data_AF-A0A354U4V3-F1
#
_entry.id   AF-A0A354U4V3-F1
#
_cell.length_a   1.000
_cell.length_b   1.000
_cell.length_c   1.000
_cell.angle_alpha   90.00
_cell.angle_beta   90.00
_cell.angle_gamma   90.00
#
_symmetry.space_group_name_H-M   'P 1'
#
loop_
_entity.id
_entity.type
_entity.pdbx_description
1 polymer ?
#
loop_
_entity_poly.entity_id
_entity_poly.type
_entity_poly.pdbx_seq_one_letter_code
_entity_poly.pdbx_strand_id
1 'polypeptide(L)'
;IQPGYRAVSIAVDQTASVSGLVQPNNYVDLIGTFKFPDMRGDSTLDTITLTILQKVRVIATGTDYGVQEGKRIARGYSTVTLELSPKEVEMIIFASQKGRIQMSLRNYEDAAVATDLQSVNWKYLQQNVNRYMKEREQKNTRLRY
;
A
#
# COMPACT_ATOMS: atom_id res chain seq x y z
N ILE A 1 -12.44 16.65 1.58
CA ILE A 1 -12.96 15.32 1.97
C ILE A 1 -14.39 15.23 1.46
N GLN A 2 -14.74 14.16 0.76
CA GLN A 2 -16.10 13.99 0.23
C GLN A 2 -17.11 13.66 1.34
N PRO A 3 -18.39 14.08 1.23
CA PRO A 3 -19.44 13.64 2.13
C PRO A 3 -19.48 12.12 2.23
N GLY A 4 -19.59 11.60 3.46
CA GLY A 4 -19.57 10.16 3.74
C GLY A 4 -18.18 9.54 3.92
N TYR A 5 -17.09 10.26 3.61
CA TYR A 5 -15.71 9.82 3.85
C TYR A 5 -15.12 10.46 5.12
N ARG A 6 -14.02 9.89 5.61
CA ARG A 6 -13.23 10.32 6.76
C ARG A 6 -11.78 10.49 6.35
N ALA A 7 -11.13 11.49 6.92
CA ALA A 7 -9.68 11.60 6.86
C ALA A 7 -9.05 10.81 8.00
N VAL A 8 -8.11 9.92 7.67
CA VAL A 8 -7.35 9.16 8.65
C VAL A 8 -5.87 9.33 8.38
N SER A 9 -5.14 9.81 9.37
CA SER A 9 -3.68 9.92 9.31
C SER A 9 -3.05 8.65 9.87
N ILE A 10 -2.18 8.03 9.09
CA ILE A 10 -1.36 6.90 9.53
C ILE A 10 0.10 7.34 9.63
N ALA A 11 0.79 6.83 10.65
CA ALA A 11 2.23 7.00 10.79
C ALA A 11 2.95 6.14 9.75
N VAL A 12 4.00 6.69 9.16
CA VAL A 12 4.78 6.07 8.09
C VAL A 12 6.25 6.35 8.30
N ASP A 13 7.09 5.41 7.88
CA ASP A 13 8.51 5.66 7.67
C ASP A 13 8.79 6.00 6.20
N GLN A 14 10.04 6.34 5.87
CA GLN A 14 10.42 6.65 4.49
C GLN A 14 10.12 5.50 3.52
N THR A 15 10.29 4.25 3.94
CA THR A 15 10.07 3.09 3.05
C THR A 15 8.59 2.82 2.81
N ALA A 16 7.77 2.92 3.86
CA ALA A 16 6.32 2.77 3.77
C ALA A 16 5.68 3.84 2.87
N SER A 17 6.39 4.96 2.66
CA SER A 17 5.98 6.12 1.88
C SER A 17 6.54 6.17 0.47
N VAL A 18 7.11 5.07 -0.03
CA VAL A 18 7.80 5.01 -1.33
C VAL A 18 8.87 6.13 -1.42
N SER A 19 9.63 6.32 -0.34
CA SER A 19 10.70 7.32 -0.22
C SER A 19 10.27 8.77 -0.47
N GLY A 20 9.03 9.12 -0.10
CA GLY A 20 8.52 10.49 -0.22
C GLY A 20 7.94 10.83 -1.60
N LEU A 21 7.75 9.82 -2.47
CA LEU A 21 7.13 9.99 -3.77
C LEU A 21 5.60 10.13 -3.68
N VAL A 22 4.99 9.63 -2.62
CA VAL A 22 3.54 9.80 -2.41
C VAL A 22 3.27 11.27 -2.13
N GLN A 23 2.31 11.84 -2.85
CA GLN A 23 1.89 13.23 -2.71
C GLN A 23 0.37 13.34 -2.51
N PRO A 24 -0.12 14.47 -1.98
CA PRO A 24 -1.54 14.77 -1.99
C PRO A 24 -2.13 14.63 -3.40
N ASN A 25 -3.33 14.08 -3.50
CA ASN A 25 -4.04 13.67 -4.71
C ASN A 25 -3.51 12.43 -5.45
N ASN A 26 -2.48 11.75 -4.94
CA ASN A 26 -2.13 10.43 -5.46
C ASN A 26 -3.10 9.35 -4.97
N TYR A 27 -3.09 8.24 -5.69
CA TYR A 27 -3.75 7.00 -5.28
C TYR A 27 -2.69 5.98 -4.88
N VAL A 28 -2.96 5.25 -3.80
CA VAL A 28 -2.07 4.21 -3.28
C VAL A 28 -2.87 2.94 -3.00
N ASP A 29 -2.20 1.78 -3.06
CA ASP A 29 -2.70 0.57 -2.42
C ASP A 29 -2.03 0.40 -1.06
N LEU A 30 -2.81 -0.06 -0.07
CA LEU A 30 -2.36 -0.29 1.29
C LEU A 30 -2.10 -1.79 1.49
N ILE A 31 -0.86 -2.13 1.79
CA ILE A 31 -0.39 -3.52 1.92
C ILE A 31 -0.02 -3.74 3.38
N GLY A 32 -0.62 -4.73 4.02
CA GLY A 32 -0.35 -5.08 5.41
C GLY A 32 0.46 -6.35 5.52
N THR A 33 1.51 -6.32 6.34
CA THR A 33 2.25 -7.50 6.78
C THR A 33 1.95 -7.76 8.26
N PHE A 34 1.43 -8.95 8.55
CA PHE A 34 0.98 -9.36 9.88
C PHE A 34 1.75 -10.58 10.33
N LYS A 35 2.11 -10.61 11.61
CA LYS A 35 2.70 -11.78 12.26
C LYS A 35 1.64 -12.44 13.11
N PHE A 36 1.38 -13.71 12.87
CA PHE A 36 0.48 -14.52 13.70
C PHE A 36 1.33 -15.48 14.51
N PRO A 37 1.17 -15.53 15.85
CA PRO A 37 1.85 -16.53 16.65
C PRO A 37 1.42 -17.93 16.20
N ASP A 38 2.40 -18.81 16.11
CA ASP A 38 2.30 -20.15 15.54
C ASP A 38 1.13 -20.92 16.17
N MET A 39 0.00 -21.02 15.45
CA MET A 39 -1.19 -21.73 15.95
C MET A 39 -1.08 -23.25 15.75
N ARG A 40 -0.10 -23.75 14.98
CA ARG A 40 -0.07 -25.16 14.53
C ARG A 40 1.32 -25.80 14.45
N GLY A 41 2.41 -25.11 14.82
CA GLY A 41 3.78 -25.62 14.72
C GLY A 41 4.36 -25.52 13.29
N ASP A 42 3.74 -24.74 12.41
CA ASP A 42 4.19 -24.51 11.03
C ASP A 42 4.60 -23.04 10.87
N SER A 43 5.84 -22.77 11.26
CA SER A 43 6.49 -21.45 11.18
C SER A 43 6.45 -20.80 9.78
N THR A 44 6.11 -21.55 8.73
CA THR A 44 5.98 -20.98 7.37
C THR A 44 4.73 -20.12 7.17
N LEU A 45 3.76 -20.19 8.10
CA LEU A 45 2.53 -19.40 8.11
C LEU A 45 2.58 -18.21 9.09
N ASP A 46 3.69 -18.02 9.81
CA ASP A 46 3.81 -17.03 10.87
C ASP A 46 3.69 -15.59 10.37
N THR A 47 3.99 -15.36 9.10
CA THR A 47 3.91 -14.02 8.50
C THR A 47 3.14 -14.05 7.20
N ILE A 48 2.11 -13.21 7.11
CA ILE A 48 1.27 -13.06 5.93
C ILE A 48 1.29 -11.59 5.50
N THR A 49 1.44 -11.36 4.20
CA THR A 49 1.29 -10.06 3.58
C THR A 49 0.09 -10.07 2.62
N LEU A 50 -0.76 -9.06 2.69
CA LEU A 50 -1.92 -8.93 1.81
C LEU A 50 -2.26 -7.47 1.53
N THR A 51 -2.90 -7.21 0.39
CA THR A 51 -3.46 -5.90 0.09
C THR A 51 -4.74 -5.71 0.88
N ILE A 52 -4.77 -4.71 1.76
CA ILE A 52 -5.91 -4.38 2.62
C ILE A 52 -6.92 -3.54 1.82
N LEU A 53 -6.44 -2.50 1.14
CA LEU A 53 -7.25 -1.60 0.31
C LEU A 53 -6.49 -1.26 -0.97
N GLN A 54 -7.25 -1.06 -2.05
CA GLN A 54 -6.73 -0.60 -3.33
C GLN A 54 -7.28 0.78 -3.66
N LYS A 55 -6.53 1.56 -4.44
CA LYS A 55 -6.98 2.86 -4.98
C LYS A 55 -7.44 3.84 -3.89
N VAL A 56 -6.73 3.88 -2.77
CA VAL A 56 -7.00 4.82 -1.69
C VAL A 56 -6.43 6.19 -2.04
N ARG A 57 -7.25 7.24 -1.93
CA ARG A 57 -6.80 8.60 -2.19
C ARG A 57 -6.03 9.18 -1.01
N VAL A 58 -4.86 9.73 -1.30
CA VAL A 58 -4.06 10.52 -0.36
C VAL A 58 -4.49 11.97 -0.43
N ILE A 59 -4.79 12.57 0.72
CA ILE A 59 -5.20 13.98 0.81
C ILE A 59 -4.14 14.87 1.45
N ALA A 60 -3.21 14.30 2.23
CA ALA A 60 -2.11 15.04 2.81
C ALA A 60 -0.88 14.16 3.08
N THR A 61 0.30 14.76 3.10
CA THR A 61 1.57 14.14 3.50
C THR A 61 2.28 15.05 4.49
N GLY A 62 2.39 14.64 5.75
CA GLY A 62 2.85 15.51 6.83
C GLY A 62 1.96 16.75 6.97
N THR A 63 2.56 17.92 6.78
CA THR A 63 1.87 19.23 6.80
C THR A 63 1.49 19.74 5.41
N ASP A 64 1.75 18.96 4.36
CA ASP A 64 1.41 19.33 2.99
C ASP A 64 0.02 18.79 2.60
N TYR A 65 -0.91 19.71 2.32
CA TYR A 65 -2.31 19.43 2.00
C TYR A 65 -2.65 19.59 0.50
N GLY A 66 -1.67 19.78 -0.39
CA GLY A 66 -1.98 19.93 -1.83
C GLY A 66 -2.17 21.36 -2.32
N VAL A 67 -2.03 22.37 -1.46
CA VAL A 67 -2.47 23.75 -1.75
C VAL A 67 -1.32 24.69 -2.15
N GLN A 68 -0.05 24.30 -1.95
CA GLN A 68 1.08 25.16 -2.29
C GLN A 68 1.63 24.86 -3.70
N GLU A 69 1.27 25.71 -4.67
CA GLU A 69 1.97 25.84 -5.96
C GLU A 69 3.33 26.50 -5.73
N GLY A 70 4.34 25.69 -5.41
CA GLY A 70 5.72 26.18 -5.29
C GLY A 70 6.64 25.05 -4.85
N LYS A 71 7.78 24.91 -5.55
CA LYS A 71 8.81 23.86 -5.38
C LYS A 71 8.67 23.08 -4.08
N ARG A 72 7.94 21.96 -4.18
CA ARG A 72 7.84 20.97 -3.12
C ARG A 72 9.18 20.28 -2.98
N ILE A 73 10.03 20.81 -2.11
CA ILE A 73 11.15 20.05 -1.60
C ILE A 73 10.52 18.88 -0.87
N ALA A 74 10.84 17.65 -1.29
CA ALA A 74 10.48 16.43 -0.59
C ALA A 74 11.13 16.44 0.80
N ARG A 75 10.55 17.22 1.72
CA ARG A 75 10.82 17.09 3.14
C ARG A 75 10.24 15.75 3.53
N GLY A 76 11.05 14.91 4.18
CA GLY A 76 10.57 13.67 4.75
C GLY A 76 9.33 13.96 5.60
N TYR A 77 8.27 13.19 5.37
CA TYR A 77 7.08 13.20 6.21
C TYR A 77 7.01 11.88 6.97
N SER A 78 6.46 11.94 8.17
CA SER A 78 6.22 10.78 9.03
C SER A 78 4.76 10.37 9.08
N THR A 79 3.88 11.07 8.36
CA THR A 79 2.45 10.78 8.30
C THR A 79 1.88 10.94 6.89
N VAL A 80 0.90 10.11 6.56
CA VAL A 80 0.07 10.26 5.36
C VAL A 80 -1.39 10.25 5.77
N THR A 81 -2.16 11.20 5.26
CA THR A 81 -3.60 11.29 5.49
C THR A 81 -4.35 10.73 4.29
N LEU A 82 -5.22 9.77 4.56
CA LEU A 82 -6.00 9.00 3.60
C LEU A 82 -7.48 9.41 3.68
N GLU A 83 -8.16 9.44 2.53
CA GLU A 83 -9.61 9.59 2.44
C GLU A 83 -10.26 8.21 2.35
N LEU A 84 -11.01 7.82 3.39
CA LEU A 84 -11.55 6.47 3.58
C LEU A 84 -13.05 6.50 3.90
N SER A 85 -13.80 5.50 3.47
CA SER A 85 -15.18 5.25 3.91
C SER A 85 -15.21 4.77 5.37
N PRO A 86 -16.35 4.84 6.09
CA PRO A 86 -16.44 4.44 7.49
C PRO A 86 -15.93 3.01 7.75
N LYS A 87 -16.30 2.07 6.87
CA LYS A 87 -15.91 0.66 6.99
C LYS A 87 -14.40 0.46 6.80
N GLU A 88 -13.81 1.22 5.89
CA GLU A 88 -12.37 1.18 5.63
C GLU A 88 -11.54 1.75 6.78
N VAL A 89 -12.06 2.76 7.47
CA VAL A 89 -11.40 3.32 8.66
C VAL A 89 -11.15 2.25 9.72
N GLU A 90 -12.17 1.46 10.05
CA GLU A 90 -12.06 0.40 11.06
C GLU A 90 -11.01 -0.65 10.65
N MET A 91 -11.01 -1.06 9.38
CA MET A 91 -10.03 -2.01 8.84
C MET A 91 -8.59 -1.48 8.92
N ILE A 92 -8.37 -0.21 8.55
CA ILE A 92 -7.03 0.38 8.57
C ILE A 92 -6.52 0.61 9.98
N ILE A 93 -7.38 1.07 10.89
CA ILE A 93 -7.00 1.20 12.30
C ILE A 93 -6.60 -0.15 12.86
N PHE A 94 -7.42 -1.19 12.66
CA PHE A 94 -7.10 -2.54 13.14
C PHE A 94 -5.79 -3.06 12.52
N ALA A 95 -5.63 -2.92 11.21
CA ALA A 95 -4.44 -3.35 10.51
C ALA A 95 -3.17 -2.65 11.04
N SER A 96 -3.23 -1.33 11.25
CA SER A 96 -2.10 -0.55 11.74
C SER A 96 -1.66 -0.95 13.17
N GLN A 97 -2.60 -1.44 13.98
CA GLN A 97 -2.32 -1.93 15.33
C GLN A 97 -1.74 -3.35 15.34
N LYS A 98 -2.07 -4.18 14.35
CA LYS A 98 -1.72 -5.60 14.32
C LYS A 98 -0.51 -5.92 13.45
N GLY A 99 -0.09 -5.01 12.58
CA GLY A 99 0.98 -5.27 11.65
C GLY A 99 1.63 -4.01 11.12
N ARG A 100 2.52 -4.19 10.14
CA ARG A 100 3.17 -3.09 9.43
C ARG A 100 2.44 -2.83 8.13
N ILE A 101 2.00 -1.59 7.94
CA ILE A 101 1.40 -1.14 6.67
C ILE A 101 2.48 -0.50 5.80
N GLN A 102 2.46 -0.84 4.52
CA GLN A 102 3.25 -0.21 3.47
C GLN A 102 2.31 0.28 2.37
N MET A 103 2.73 1.31 1.64
CA MET A 103 1.97 1.84 0.52
C MET A 103 2.68 1.50 -0.78
N SER A 104 1.89 1.17 -1.80
CA SER A 104 2.38 1.16 -3.18
C SER A 104 1.72 2.30 -3.95
N LEU A 105 2.55 3.16 -4.56
CA LEU A 105 2.08 4.31 -5.33
C LEU A 105 1.56 3.84 -6.68
N ARG A 106 0.32 4.20 -7.01
CA ARG A 106 -0.29 3.87 -8.29
C ARG A 106 0.11 4.88 -9.36
N ASN A 107 0.20 4.41 -10.60
CA ASN A 107 0.24 5.31 -11.75
C ASN A 107 -1.08 6.10 -11.82
N TYR A 108 -1.03 7.37 -12.24
CA TYR A 108 -2.22 8.21 -12.32
C TYR A 108 -3.25 7.71 -13.35
N GLU A 109 -2.84 6.94 -14.35
CA GLU A 109 -3.71 6.31 -15.35
C GLU A 109 -4.25 4.94 -14.90
N ASP A 110 -3.73 4.39 -13.80
CA ASP A 110 -4.14 3.07 -13.33
C ASP A 110 -5.47 3.14 -12.57
N ALA A 111 -6.55 2.92 -13.32
CA ALA A 111 -7.89 2.88 -12.78
C ALA A 111 -8.34 1.49 -12.31
N ALA A 112 -7.59 0.43 -12.64
CA ALA A 112 -8.02 -0.96 -12.45
C ALA A 112 -8.06 -1.32 -10.96
N VAL A 113 -8.83 -2.33 -10.59
CA VAL A 113 -8.80 -2.94 -9.26
C VAL A 113 -8.60 -4.43 -9.48
N ALA A 114 -7.55 -4.99 -8.89
CA ALA A 114 -7.30 -6.42 -9.00
C ALA A 114 -8.29 -7.19 -8.12
N THR A 115 -8.96 -8.18 -8.71
CA THR A 115 -10.02 -8.98 -8.05
C THR A 115 -9.49 -10.25 -7.39
N ASP A 116 -8.40 -10.82 -7.91
CA ASP A 116 -7.86 -12.13 -7.47
C ASP A 116 -6.52 -11.97 -6.74
N LEU A 117 -6.42 -10.97 -5.85
CA LEU A 117 -5.22 -10.77 -5.05
C LEU A 117 -5.08 -11.91 -4.03
N GLN A 118 -3.97 -12.62 -4.11
CA GLN A 118 -3.62 -13.65 -3.14
C GLN A 118 -2.70 -13.09 -2.06
N SER A 119 -2.93 -13.51 -0.82
CA SER A 119 -2.02 -13.22 0.27
C SER A 119 -0.71 -13.99 0.07
N VAL A 120 0.39 -13.36 0.46
CA VAL A 120 1.75 -13.87 0.31
C VAL A 120 2.29 -14.24 1.69
N ASN A 121 2.58 -15.53 1.88
CA ASN A 121 3.40 -16.03 2.97
C ASN A 121 4.72 -16.58 2.41
N TRP A 122 5.60 -17.08 3.29
CA TRP A 122 6.91 -17.59 2.88
C TRP A 122 6.81 -18.74 1.86
N LYS A 123 5.94 -19.71 2.11
CA LYS A 123 5.69 -20.84 1.22
C LYS A 123 5.23 -20.38 -0.17
N TYR A 124 4.28 -19.45 -0.21
CA TYR A 124 3.76 -18.89 -1.46
C TYR A 124 4.85 -18.17 -2.24
N LEU A 125 5.67 -17.35 -1.57
CA LEU A 125 6.77 -16.63 -2.19
C LEU A 125 7.78 -17.60 -2.84
N GLN A 126 8.25 -18.60 -2.10
CA GLN A 126 9.21 -19.59 -2.61
C GLN A 126 8.70 -20.33 -3.84
N GLN A 127 7.41 -20.70 -3.84
CA GLN A 127 6.81 -21.44 -4.95
C GLN A 127 6.59 -20.61 -6.22
N ASN A 128 6.31 -19.30 -6.07
CA ASN A 128 5.86 -18.46 -7.18
C ASN A 128 6.90 -17.43 -7.66
N VAL A 129 7.95 -17.14 -6.89
CA VAL A 129 8.93 -16.09 -7.26
C VAL A 129 9.54 -16.29 -8.65
N ASN A 130 9.90 -17.52 -9.00
CA ASN A 130 10.47 -17.85 -10.31
C ASN A 130 9.46 -17.69 -11.44
N ARG A 131 8.16 -17.94 -11.17
CA ARG A 131 7.09 -17.75 -12.16
C ARG A 131 6.93 -16.26 -12.46
N TYR A 132 6.85 -15.43 -11.42
CA TYR A 132 6.72 -13.98 -11.57
C TYR A 132 7.90 -13.34 -12.30
N MET A 133 9.12 -13.83 -12.08
CA MET A 133 10.30 -13.37 -12.81
C MET A 133 10.16 -13.64 -14.32
N LYS A 134 9.75 -14.86 -14.71
CA LYS A 134 9.55 -15.23 -16.12
C LYS A 134 8.43 -14.42 -16.79
N GLU A 135 7.31 -14.22 -16.09
CA GLU A 135 6.19 -13.41 -16.60
C GLU A 135 6.62 -11.96 -16.87
N ARG A 136 7.43 -11.38 -15.97
CA ARG A 136 7.99 -10.02 -16.13
C ARG A 136 8.87 -9.91 -17.38
N GLU A 137 9.74 -10.88 -17.62
CA GLU A 137 10.62 -10.89 -18.79
C GLU A 137 9.81 -10.97 -20.09
N GLN A 138 8.81 -11.85 -20.15
CA GLN A 138 7.96 -11.99 -21.33
C GLN A 138 7.17 -10.72 -21.64
N LYS A 139 6.61 -10.06 -20.61
CA LYS A 139 5.87 -8.81 -20.79
C LYS A 139 6.77 -7.69 -21.30
N ASN A 140 7.99 -7.59 -20.79
CA ASN A 140 8.96 -6.58 -21.25
C ASN A 140 9.43 -6.82 -22.68
N THR A 141 9.58 -8.07 -23.11
CA THR A 141 9.95 -8.40 -24.49
C THR A 141 8.82 -8.06 -25.47
N ARG A 142 7.56 -8.26 -25.09
CA ARG A 142 6.38 -7.90 -25.90
C ARG A 142 6.17 -6.40 -26.08
N LEU A 143 6.71 -5.57 -25.19
CA LEU A 143 6.60 -4.11 -25.26
C LEU A 143 7.71 -3.47 -26.13
N ARG A 144 8.66 -4.26 -26.63
CA ARG A 144 9.81 -3.79 -27.43
C ARG A 144 9.65 -4.00 -28.94
N TYR A 145 8.54 -4.58 -29.39
CA TYR A 145 8.17 -4.79 -30.78
C TYR A 145 6.77 -4.23 -31.02
#